data_AF-A0A7D5RHG0-F1
#
_entry.id   AF-A0A7D5RHG0-F1
#
_cell.length_a   1.000
_cell.length_b   1.000
_cell.length_c   1.000
_cell.angle_alpha   90.00
_cell.angle_beta   90.00
_cell.angle_gamma   90.00
#
_symmetry.space_group_name_H-M   'P 1'
#
loop_
_entity.id
_entity.type
_entity.pdbx_description
1 polymer ?
#
loop_
_entity_poly.entity_id
_entity_poly.type
_entity_poly.pdbx_seq_one_letter_code
_entity_poly.pdbx_strand_id
1 'polypeptide(L)'
;MKVHVFDTYVKAKDGHTIHFDVITDSKDNQKAVEYAKKWLSSIGEQDAKITTEECHFCHSESVPDEIEIEIMTNGFYIQKMEGCPS
;
A
#
# COMPACT_ATOMS: atom_id res chain seq x y z
N MET A 1 -3.20 17.80 -0.46
CA MET A 1 -4.33 16.99 0.06
C MET A 1 -3.94 16.30 1.37
N LYS A 2 -4.90 16.00 2.26
CA LYS A 2 -4.66 15.12 3.42
C LYS A 2 -4.89 13.67 3.00
N VAL A 3 -3.92 12.80 3.23
CA VAL A 3 -3.96 11.38 2.86
C VAL A 3 -3.84 10.49 4.09
N HIS A 4 -4.13 9.21 3.91
CA HIS A 4 -4.11 8.18 4.92
C HIS A 4 -3.05 7.14 4.55
N VAL A 5 -2.14 6.88 5.49
CA VAL A 5 -1.02 5.96 5.34
C VAL A 5 -1.38 4.65 6.03
N PHE A 6 -1.28 3.55 5.28
CA PHE A 6 -1.50 2.20 5.77
C PHE A 6 -0.22 1.40 5.67
N ASP A 7 0.36 1.12 6.82
CA ASP A 7 1.61 0.39 6.95
C ASP A 7 1.34 -1.10 6.69
N THR A 8 2.06 -1.69 5.72
CA THR A 8 1.72 -3.00 5.17
C THR A 8 2.91 -3.95 5.16
N TYR A 9 2.73 -5.11 5.81
CA TYR A 9 3.73 -6.18 5.84
C TYR A 9 3.15 -7.47 5.29
N VAL A 10 3.76 -8.02 4.25
CA VAL A 10 3.39 -9.32 3.70
C VAL A 10 4.59 -10.25 3.59
N LYS A 11 4.30 -11.55 3.47
CA LYS A 11 5.29 -12.56 3.15
C LYS A 11 5.29 -12.83 1.65
N ALA A 12 6.44 -12.62 1.01
CA ALA A 12 6.67 -12.96 -0.39
C ALA A 12 6.68 -14.48 -0.59
N LYS A 13 6.60 -14.90 -1.85
CA LYS A 13 6.65 -16.32 -2.25
C LYS A 13 7.88 -17.09 -1.78
N ASP A 14 9.03 -16.42 -1.70
CA ASP A 14 10.29 -17.02 -1.24
C ASP A 14 10.47 -16.92 0.30
N GLY A 15 9.51 -16.35 1.02
CA GLY A 15 9.47 -16.22 2.47
C GLY A 15 10.04 -14.92 3.05
N HIS A 16 10.64 -14.04 2.25
CA HIS A 16 11.09 -12.73 2.76
C HIS A 16 9.90 -11.80 3.06
N THR A 17 10.15 -10.74 3.82
CA THR A 17 9.13 -9.73 4.16
C THR A 17 9.16 -8.62 3.12
N ILE A 18 8.00 -8.30 2.54
CA ILE A 18 7.80 -7.07 1.77
C ILE A 18 7.07 -6.09 2.67
N HIS A 19 7.69 -4.93 2.88
CA HIS A 19 7.15 -3.80 3.61
C HIS A 19 6.92 -2.64 2.66
N PHE A 20 5.72 -2.08 2.70
CA PHE A 20 5.34 -0.92 1.90
C PHE A 20 4.18 -0.20 2.56
N ASP A 21 4.00 1.08 2.23
CA ASP A 21 2.82 1.82 2.63
C ASP A 21 1.84 1.95 1.47
N VAL A 22 0.55 1.72 1.77
CA VAL A 22 -0.54 2.14 0.89
C VAL A 22 -0.97 3.54 1.32
N ILE A 23 -0.82 4.50 0.42
CA ILE A 23 -1.22 5.89 0.65
C ILE A 23 -2.45 6.19 -0.20
N THR A 24 -3.54 6.62 0.42
CA THR A 24 -4.81 6.89 -0.27
C THR A 24 -5.59 8.04 0.38
N ASP A 25 -6.52 8.65 -0.35
CA ASP A 25 -7.43 9.67 0.15
C ASP A 25 -8.58 9.09 1.01
N SER A 26 -8.70 7.76 1.07
CA SER A 26 -9.74 7.06 1.81
C SER A 26 -9.21 6.44 3.10
N LYS A 27 -9.93 6.66 4.21
CA LYS A 27 -9.60 6.02 5.50
C LYS A 27 -10.22 4.62 5.66
N ASP A 28 -10.70 4.02 4.57
CA ASP A 28 -11.32 2.70 4.60
C ASP A 28 -10.26 1.59 4.55
N ASN A 29 -10.17 0.81 5.62
CA ASN A 29 -9.23 -0.31 5.73
C ASN A 29 -9.44 -1.36 4.63
N GLN A 30 -10.68 -1.65 4.23
CA GLN A 30 -10.95 -2.65 3.20
C GLN A 30 -10.46 -2.16 1.84
N LYS A 31 -10.68 -0.87 1.55
CA LYS A 31 -10.20 -0.23 0.32
C LYS A 31 -8.66 -0.21 0.25
N ALA A 32 -7.99 0.06 1.38
CA ALA A 32 -6.53 -0.03 1.46
C ALA A 32 -6.02 -1.46 1.18
N VAL A 33 -6.69 -2.48 1.72
CA VAL A 33 -6.38 -3.90 1.44
C VAL A 33 -6.58 -4.24 -0.04
N GLU A 34 -7.63 -3.72 -0.68
CA GLU A 34 -7.85 -3.91 -2.13
C GLU A 34 -6.73 -3.29 -2.97
N TYR A 35 -6.26 -2.09 -2.59
CA TYR A 35 -5.14 -1.43 -3.25
C TYR A 35 -3.82 -2.17 -3.05
N ALA A 36 -3.53 -2.64 -1.84
CA ALA A 36 -2.40 -3.52 -1.57
C ALA A 36 -2.44 -4.77 -2.46
N LYS A 37 -3.59 -5.46 -2.55
CA LYS A 37 -3.77 -6.64 -3.43
C LYS A 37 -3.51 -6.33 -4.89
N LYS A 38 -4.01 -5.19 -5.37
CA LYS A 38 -3.81 -4.75 -6.77
C LYS A 38 -2.33 -4.56 -7.07
N TRP A 39 -1.60 -3.91 -6.17
CA TRP A 39 -0.17 -3.70 -6.34
C TRP A 39 0.63 -5.02 -6.22
N LEU A 40 0.37 -5.84 -5.21
CA LEU A 40 1.02 -7.15 -5.05
C LEU A 40 0.84 -8.01 -6.30
N SER A 41 -0.35 -7.99 -6.90
CA SER A 41 -0.61 -8.69 -8.16
C SER A 41 0.22 -8.15 -9.32
N SER A 42 0.46 -6.84 -9.39
CA SER A 42 1.30 -6.23 -10.44
C SER A 42 2.77 -6.59 -10.35
N ILE A 43 3.25 -7.00 -9.16
CA ILE A 43 4.64 -7.43 -8.93
C ILE A 43 4.79 -8.96 -8.84
N GLY A 44 3.72 -9.72 -9.11
CA GLY A 44 3.75 -11.19 -9.10
C GLY A 44 3.58 -11.84 -7.72
N GLU A 45 3.19 -11.07 -6.71
CA GLU A 45 2.95 -11.49 -5.31
C GLU A 45 1.46 -11.61 -4.99
N GLN A 46 0.61 -11.92 -5.97
CA GLN A 46 -0.85 -12.01 -5.81
C GLN A 46 -1.33 -13.02 -4.74
N ASP A 47 -0.48 -14.00 -4.41
CA ASP A 47 -0.79 -15.08 -3.47
C ASP A 47 -0.45 -14.73 -2.01
N ALA A 48 0.17 -13.58 -1.77
CA ALA A 48 0.50 -13.11 -0.44
C ALA A 48 -0.78 -12.92 0.40
N LYS A 49 -0.77 -13.41 1.65
CA LYS A 49 -1.86 -13.15 2.60
C LYS A 49 -1.88 -11.64 2.88
N ILE A 50 -3.02 -11.01 2.60
CA ILE A 50 -3.22 -9.59 2.86
C ILE A 50 -4.67 -9.33 3.27
N THR A 51 -4.81 -8.94 4.53
CA THR A 51 -6.06 -8.55 5.18
C THR A 51 -5.82 -7.27 5.98
N THR A 52 -6.78 -6.86 6.80
CA THR A 52 -6.60 -5.74 7.72
C THR A 52 -5.61 -6.02 8.85
N GLU A 53 -5.17 -7.27 9.02
CA GLU A 53 -4.07 -7.62 9.94
C GLU A 53 -2.71 -7.23 9.36
N GLU A 54 -2.53 -7.40 8.06
CA GLU A 54 -1.27 -7.11 7.36
C GLU A 54 -1.18 -5.67 6.86
N CYS A 55 -2.30 -5.03 6.51
CA CYS A 55 -2.39 -3.65 6.05
C CYS A 55 -3.19 -2.82 7.06
N HIS A 56 -2.49 -2.01 7.85
CA HIS A 56 -3.06 -1.33 9.01
C HIS A 56 -2.90 0.18 8.91
N PHE A 57 -3.94 0.92 9.28
CA PHE A 57 -3.86 2.38 9.34
C PHE A 57 -2.79 2.81 10.35
N CYS A 58 -1.84 3.62 9.91
CA CYS A 58 -0.78 4.17 10.75
C CYS A 58 -1.11 5.61 11.14
N HIS A 59 -1.15 6.53 10.17
CA HIS A 59 -1.42 7.94 10.43
C HIS A 59 -1.97 8.66 9.19
N SER A 60 -2.11 9.99 9.28
CA SER A 60 -2.52 10.82 8.16
C SER A 60 -1.59 12.00 8.05
N GLU A 61 -1.20 12.33 6.84
CA GLU A 61 -0.22 13.38 6.56
C GLU A 61 -0.59 14.17 5.30
N SER A 62 0.25 15.15 4.97
CA SER A 62 0.20 15.84 3.68
C SER A 62 1.33 15.31 2.81
N VAL A 63 1.08 15.18 1.52
CA VAL A 63 2.06 14.69 0.54
C VAL A 63 2.40 15.78 -0.48
N PRO A 64 3.56 15.69 -1.16
CA PRO A 64 3.88 16.55 -2.29
C PRO A 64 2.88 16.41 -3.45
N ASP A 65 2.76 17.45 -4.27
CA ASP A 65 1.81 17.52 -5.40
C ASP A 65 1.92 16.33 -6.36
N GLU A 66 3.13 15.81 -6.59
CA GLU A 66 3.35 14.65 -7.46
C GLU A 66 2.62 13.39 -6.96
N ILE A 67 2.69 13.12 -5.66
CA ILE A 67 1.99 11.98 -5.03
C ILE A 67 0.48 12.25 -4.99
N GLU A 68 0.07 13.50 -4.77
CA GLU A 68 -1.35 13.87 -4.82
C GLU A 68 -1.96 13.59 -6.20
N ILE A 69 -1.25 13.93 -7.28
CA ILE A 69 -1.69 13.66 -8.65
C ILE A 69 -1.82 12.15 -8.92
N GLU A 70 -0.86 11.35 -8.43
CA GLU A 70 -0.92 9.88 -8.52
C GLU A 70 -2.14 9.32 -7.79
N ILE A 71 -2.39 9.75 -6.56
CA ILE A 71 -3.55 9.31 -5.77
C ILE A 71 -4.86 9.74 -6.44
N MET A 72 -4.94 10.95 -6.97
CA MET A 72 -6.13 11.42 -7.69
C MET A 72 -6.39 10.64 -8.99
N THR A 73 -5.34 10.15 -9.64
CA THR A 73 -5.45 9.42 -10.91
C THR A 73 -5.75 7.93 -10.70
N ASN A 74 -5.06 7.30 -9.73
CA ASN A 74 -5.04 5.85 -9.53
C ASN A 74 -5.84 5.39 -8.30
N GLY A 75 -6.21 6.31 -7.42
CA GLY A 75 -6.89 6.09 -6.13
C GLY A 75 -5.92 5.84 -4.96
N PHE A 76 -4.66 5.51 -5.23
CA PHE A 76 -3.64 5.23 -4.25
C PHE A 76 -2.23 5.41 -4.83
N TYR A 77 -1.26 5.49 -3.93
CA TYR A 77 0.17 5.43 -4.21
C TYR A 77 0.82 4.38 -3.31
N ILE A 78 1.85 3.68 -3.81
CA ILE A 78 2.61 2.70 -3.03
C ILE A 78 3.99 3.25 -2.75
N GLN A 79 4.28 3.47 -1.47
CA GLN A 79 5.62 3.78 -1.02
C GLN A 79 6.35 2.47 -0.72
N LYS A 80 7.28 2.10 -1.59
CA LYS A 80 8.14 0.92 -1.39
C LYS A 80 9.10 1.17 -0.22
N MET A 81 9.20 0.21 0.70
CA MET A 81 10.11 0.27 1.86
C MET A 81 11.12 -0.89 1.80
N GLU A 82 10.90 -1.96 2.56
CA GLU A 82 11.80 -3.13 2.62
C GLU A 82 11.33 -4.26 1.70
N GLY A 83 12.27 -5.01 1.10
CA GLY A 83 11.96 -6.22 0.33
C GLY A 83 11.18 -6.01 -0.97
N CYS A 84 10.87 -4.76 -1.33
CA CYS A 84 10.17 -4.47 -2.58
C CYS A 84 11.07 -4.74 -3.81
N PRO A 85 10.50 -5.24 -4.91
CA PRO A 85 11.24 -5.39 -6.17
C PRO A 85 11.69 -4.04 -6.73
N SER A 86 12.86 -4.05 -7.40
CA SER A 86 13.49 -2.89 -8.04
C SER A 86 12.56 -2.25 -9.07
#